data_AF-A0A3D4BEJ9-F1
#
_entry.id   AF-A0A3D4BEJ9-F1
#
_cell.length_a   1.000
_cell.length_b   1.000
_cell.length_c   1.000
_cell.angle_alpha   90.00
_cell.angle_beta   90.00
_cell.angle_gamma   90.00
#
_symmetry.space_group_name_H-M   'P 1'
#
loop_
_entity.id
_entity.type
_entity.pdbx_description
1 polymer ?
#
loop_
_entity_poly.entity_id
_entity_poly.type
_entity_poly.pdbx_seq_one_letter_code
_entity_poly.pdbx_strand_id
1 'polypeptide(L)'
;MKKIIYILLMIIFAFFALALIPINTSKENSVEVSGTIKSLSEGGAKDLVFELENDKTTYYINRGLENRFELDKSKTDFIGKKVTLNYAKSWTPLAPFGTTCKHITQISVDGKEVYSEFK
;
A
#
# COMPACT_ATOMS: atom_id res chain seq x y z
N MET A 1 0.65 -38.07 -21.16
CA MET A 1 0.49 -37.79 -19.71
C MET A 1 1.63 -36.93 -19.16
N LYS A 2 2.90 -37.35 -19.18
CA LYS A 2 4.04 -36.56 -18.66
C LYS A 2 4.17 -35.14 -19.27
N LYS A 3 4.01 -35.02 -20.61
CA LYS A 3 4.02 -33.71 -21.30
C LYS A 3 2.94 -32.74 -20.78
N ILE A 4 1.74 -33.25 -20.49
CA ILE A 4 0.64 -32.45 -19.95
C ILE A 4 0.98 -31.97 -18.53
N ILE A 5 1.58 -32.83 -17.72
CA ILE A 5 2.04 -32.47 -16.36
C ILE A 5 3.08 -31.35 -16.43
N TYR A 6 4.07 -31.43 -17.33
CA TYR A 6 5.07 -30.37 -17.47
C TYR A 6 4.47 -29.04 -17.92
N ILE A 7 3.51 -29.06 -18.86
CA ILE A 7 2.79 -27.86 -19.29
C ILE A 7 2.02 -27.24 -18.11
N LEU A 8 1.32 -28.06 -17.33
CA LEU A 8 0.57 -27.58 -16.17
C LEU A 8 1.50 -26.97 -15.10
N LEU A 9 2.64 -27.61 -14.82
CA LEU A 9 3.63 -27.07 -13.89
C LEU A 9 4.21 -25.74 -14.38
N MET A 10 4.46 -25.59 -15.68
CA MET A 10 4.94 -24.34 -16.27
C MET A 10 3.91 -23.22 -16.15
N ILE A 11 2.63 -23.50 -16.36
CA ILE A 11 1.54 -22.53 -16.18
C ILE A 11 1.43 -22.11 -14.70
N ILE A 12 1.46 -23.07 -13.78
CA ILE A 12 1.44 -22.80 -12.34
C ILE A 12 2.64 -21.92 -11.95
N PHE A 13 3.84 -22.26 -12.43
CA PHE A 13 5.04 -21.48 -12.19
C PHE A 13 4.92 -20.05 -12.73
N ALA A 14 4.43 -19.88 -13.96
CA ALA A 14 4.17 -18.56 -14.54
C ALA A 14 3.17 -17.74 -13.70
N PHE A 15 2.11 -18.39 -13.20
CA PHE A 15 1.12 -17.76 -12.33
C PHE A 15 1.73 -17.28 -11.00
N PHE A 16 2.63 -18.07 -10.39
CA PHE A 16 3.36 -17.66 -9.20
C PHE A 16 4.36 -16.53 -9.48
N ALA A 17 5.04 -16.55 -10.62
CA ALA A 17 5.97 -15.49 -11.00
C ALA A 17 5.28 -14.12 -11.12
N LEU A 18 4.03 -14.08 -11.59
CA LEU A 18 3.22 -12.86 -11.65
C LEU A 18 2.88 -12.29 -10.26
N ALA A 19 2.86 -13.11 -9.20
CA ALA A 19 2.65 -12.64 -7.83
C ALA A 19 3.90 -11.97 -7.21
N LEU A 20 5.07 -12.10 -7.85
CA LEU A 20 6.35 -11.54 -7.38
C LEU A 20 6.71 -10.20 -8.05
N ILE A 21 5.84 -9.68 -8.92
CA ILE A 21 6.09 -8.40 -9.59
C ILE A 21 6.02 -7.26 -8.55
N PRO A 22 7.03 -6.37 -8.49
CA PRO A 22 7.00 -5.22 -7.60
C PRO A 22 5.78 -4.33 -7.82
N ILE A 23 5.30 -3.69 -6.76
CA ILE A 23 4.21 -2.73 -6.85
C ILE A 23 4.68 -1.52 -7.66
N ASN A 24 3.90 -1.11 -8.67
CA ASN A 24 4.16 0.11 -9.42
C ASN A 24 3.70 1.33 -8.60
N THR A 25 4.65 2.12 -8.13
CA THR A 25 4.44 3.29 -7.27
C THR A 25 4.36 4.61 -8.04
N SER A 26 4.26 4.56 -9.37
CA SER A 26 4.18 5.77 -10.19
C SER A 26 2.90 6.57 -9.93
N LYS A 27 2.96 7.87 -10.23
CA LYS A 27 1.82 8.77 -10.06
C LYS A 27 0.62 8.35 -10.92
N GLU A 28 0.88 7.89 -12.13
CA GLU A 28 -0.15 7.44 -13.09
C GLU A 28 -0.86 6.17 -12.62
N ASN A 29 -0.18 5.33 -11.84
CA ASN A 29 -0.74 4.11 -11.26
C ASN A 29 -1.34 4.33 -9.85
N SER A 30 -1.36 5.57 -9.36
CA SER A 30 -1.89 5.88 -8.03
C SER A 30 -3.36 6.31 -8.07
N VAL A 31 -4.07 6.09 -6.97
CA VAL A 31 -5.44 6.57 -6.73
C VAL A 31 -5.43 7.46 -5.50
N GLU A 32 -6.05 8.62 -5.63
CA GLU A 32 -6.21 9.57 -4.55
C GLU A 32 -7.44 9.22 -3.69
N VAL A 33 -7.29 9.30 -2.38
CA VAL A 33 -8.36 9.27 -1.39
C VAL A 33 -8.11 10.34 -0.35
N SER A 34 -9.17 10.94 0.18
CA SER A 34 -9.07 11.92 1.26
C SER A 34 -9.96 11.51 2.43
N GLY A 35 -9.48 11.71 3.65
CA GLY A 35 -10.22 11.36 4.85
C GLY A 35 -9.54 11.84 6.12
N THR A 36 -10.24 11.71 7.25
CA THR A 36 -9.68 11.98 8.58
C THR A 36 -8.98 10.74 9.09
N ILE A 37 -7.75 10.87 9.59
CA ILE A 37 -7.04 9.73 10.19
C ILE A 37 -7.66 9.38 11.54
N LYS A 38 -8.17 8.15 11.64
CA LYS A 38 -8.72 7.57 12.85
C LYS A 38 -7.62 6.99 13.74
N SER A 39 -6.70 6.23 13.16
CA SER A 39 -5.67 5.52 13.91
C SER A 39 -4.40 5.33 13.09
N LEU A 40 -3.28 5.16 13.81
CA LEU A 40 -1.98 4.83 13.27
C LEU A 40 -1.37 3.70 14.08
N SER A 41 -0.81 2.69 13.40
CA SER A 41 -0.21 1.52 14.02
C SER A 41 1.03 1.03 13.26
N GLU A 42 1.83 0.20 13.92
CA GLU A 42 2.87 -0.55 13.25
C GLU A 42 2.29 -1.85 12.69
N GLY A 43 2.66 -2.19 11.45
CA GLY A 43 2.31 -3.45 10.81
C GLY A 43 3.53 -4.13 10.20
N GLY A 44 3.46 -5.45 10.02
CA GLY A 44 4.44 -6.22 9.26
C GLY A 44 5.88 -5.99 9.72
N ALA A 45 6.76 -5.62 8.77
CA ALA A 45 8.17 -5.36 9.01
C ALA A 45 8.45 -3.85 9.09
N LYS A 46 7.96 -3.20 10.16
CA LYS A 46 8.07 -1.75 10.40
C LYS A 46 7.31 -0.89 9.40
N ASP A 47 6.17 -1.36 8.93
CA ASP A 47 5.26 -0.58 8.11
C ASP A 47 4.49 0.42 9.00
N LEU A 48 4.29 1.64 8.51
CA LEU A 48 3.40 2.60 9.16
C LEU A 48 2.01 2.46 8.54
N VAL A 49 1.03 2.07 9.35
CA VAL A 49 -0.33 1.74 8.93
C VAL A 49 -1.29 2.84 9.34
N PHE A 50 -2.16 3.26 8.42
CA PHE A 50 -3.14 4.33 8.51
C PHE A 50 -4.54 3.77 8.35
N GLU A 51 -5.45 4.18 9.23
CA GLU A 51 -6.90 3.94 9.09
C GLU A 51 -7.63 5.27 8.98
N LEU A 52 -8.51 5.41 7.99
CA LEU A 52 -9.37 6.58 7.85
C LEU A 52 -10.72 6.36 8.54
N GLU A 53 -11.35 7.45 9.00
CA GLU A 53 -12.71 7.39 9.53
C GLU A 53 -13.71 6.94 8.47
N ASN A 54 -14.62 6.05 8.84
CA ASN A 54 -15.67 5.49 7.97
C ASN A 54 -15.15 4.74 6.72
N ASP A 55 -13.86 4.39 6.69
CA ASP A 55 -13.27 3.53 5.67
C ASP A 55 -12.88 2.17 6.26
N LYS A 56 -13.12 1.10 5.50
CA LYS A 56 -12.69 -0.26 5.87
C LYS A 56 -11.33 -0.62 5.26
N THR A 57 -10.79 0.25 4.41
CA THR A 57 -9.49 0.11 3.77
C THR A 57 -8.39 0.53 4.74
N THR A 58 -7.37 -0.31 4.82
CA THR A 58 -6.14 -0.02 5.55
C THR A 58 -5.10 0.47 4.56
N TYR A 59 -4.41 1.56 4.89
CA TYR A 59 -3.36 2.13 4.06
C TYR A 59 -2.02 1.98 4.76
N TYR A 60 -0.93 1.77 4.05
CA TYR A 60 0.38 1.62 4.70
C TYR A 60 1.52 2.22 3.89
N ILE A 61 2.53 2.72 4.58
CA ILE A 61 3.85 3.03 4.01
C ILE A 61 4.75 1.84 4.32
N ASN A 62 5.23 1.17 3.27
CA ASN A 62 6.18 0.06 3.44
C ASN A 62 7.46 0.56 4.11
N ARG A 63 7.89 -0.13 5.19
CA ARG A 63 9.06 0.23 6.00
C ARG A 63 9.04 1.69 6.48
N GLY A 64 7.85 2.26 6.66
CA GLY A 64 7.69 3.66 7.08
C GLY A 64 8.37 3.97 8.42
N LEU A 65 8.41 3.01 9.34
CA LEU A 65 8.99 3.15 10.67
C LEU A 65 10.48 2.76 10.74
N GLU A 66 11.10 2.39 9.61
CA GLU A 66 12.51 2.00 9.61
C GLU A 66 13.44 3.22 9.67
N ASN A 67 13.20 4.23 8.82
CA ASN A 67 14.04 5.43 8.73
C ASN A 67 13.28 6.72 8.36
N ARG A 68 11.93 6.68 8.24
CA ARG A 68 11.15 7.82 7.73
C ARG A 68 10.28 8.47 8.80
N PHE A 69 9.58 7.65 9.58
CA PHE A 69 8.64 8.09 10.59
C PHE A 69 8.96 7.47 11.95
N GLU A 70 8.59 8.19 13.00
CA GLU A 70 8.52 7.68 14.35
C GLU A 70 7.04 7.53 14.71
N LEU A 71 6.62 6.39 15.25
CA LEU A 71 5.21 6.06 15.42
C LEU A 71 4.48 7.02 16.35
N ASP A 72 5.05 7.32 17.52
CA ASP A 72 4.39 8.17 18.52
C ASP A 72 4.29 9.62 18.05
N LYS A 73 5.37 10.15 17.47
CA LYS A 73 5.33 11.45 16.79
C LYS A 73 4.27 11.49 15.68
N SER A 74 4.20 10.44 14.85
CA SER A 74 3.23 10.37 13.76
C SER A 74 1.79 10.34 14.28
N LYS A 75 1.52 9.62 15.38
CA LYS A 75 0.19 9.65 16.03
C LYS A 75 -0.20 11.06 16.43
N THR A 76 0.70 11.81 17.06
CA THR A 76 0.46 13.22 17.43
C THR A 76 0.28 14.11 16.21
N ASP A 77 1.05 13.89 15.15
CA ASP A 77 1.07 14.75 13.97
C ASP A 77 -0.13 14.53 13.04
N PHE A 78 -0.74 13.34 13.03
CA PHE A 78 -1.71 12.96 12.00
C PHE A 78 -3.11 12.57 12.51
N ILE A 79 -3.25 11.98 13.71
CA ILE A 79 -4.57 11.53 14.19
C ILE A 79 -5.53 12.72 14.30
N GLY A 80 -6.76 12.54 13.80
CA GLY A 80 -7.80 13.57 13.77
C GLY A 80 -7.61 14.63 12.68
N LYS A 81 -6.51 14.60 11.91
CA LYS A 81 -6.31 15.51 10.77
C LYS A 81 -6.90 14.93 9.50
N LYS A 82 -7.39 15.82 8.65
CA LYS A 82 -7.78 15.50 7.27
C LYS A 82 -6.52 15.41 6.42
N VAL A 83 -6.37 14.31 5.71
CA VAL A 83 -5.23 14.04 4.84
C VAL A 83 -5.71 13.64 3.45
N THR A 84 -4.83 13.80 2.47
CA THR A 84 -4.97 13.25 1.14
C THR A 84 -3.88 12.19 0.95
N LEU A 85 -4.29 10.96 0.68
CA LEU A 85 -3.42 9.82 0.44
C LEU A 85 -3.50 9.44 -1.03
N ASN A 86 -2.35 9.20 -1.66
CA ASN A 86 -2.28 8.47 -2.91
C ASN A 86 -1.81 7.05 -2.63
N TYR A 87 -2.48 6.05 -3.20
CA TYR A 87 -2.08 4.65 -3.07
C TYR A 87 -1.95 3.96 -4.42
N ALA A 88 -1.02 3.02 -4.52
CA ALA A 88 -0.78 2.26 -5.75
C ALA A 88 -1.94 1.30 -6.05
N LYS A 89 -2.42 1.28 -7.30
CA LYS A 89 -3.27 0.19 -7.79
C LYS A 89 -2.43 -1.09 -7.86
N SER A 90 -2.93 -2.15 -7.26
CA SER A 90 -2.31 -3.47 -7.32
C SER A 90 -3.30 -4.51 -7.81
N TRP A 91 -2.82 -5.35 -8.73
CA TRP A 91 -3.48 -6.55 -9.21
C TRP A 91 -2.46 -7.67 -9.18
N THR A 92 -2.81 -8.79 -8.57
CA THR A 92 -2.06 -10.03 -8.74
C THR A 92 -3.05 -11.15 -9.01
N PRO A 93 -2.60 -12.28 -9.56
CA PRO A 93 -3.49 -13.41 -9.72
C PRO A 93 -4.06 -13.95 -8.38
N LEU A 94 -3.42 -13.63 -7.25
CA LEU A 94 -3.90 -13.94 -5.89
C LEU A 94 -4.86 -12.87 -5.33
N ALA A 95 -4.86 -11.67 -5.90
CA ALA A 95 -5.73 -10.56 -5.53
C ALA A 95 -6.24 -9.84 -6.79
N PRO A 96 -7.12 -10.49 -7.59
CA PRO A 96 -7.50 -10.02 -8.92
C PRO A 96 -8.40 -8.78 -8.92
N PHE A 97 -8.91 -8.38 -7.76
CA PHE A 97 -9.66 -7.13 -7.56
C PHE A 97 -8.94 -6.18 -6.60
N GLY A 98 -7.65 -6.45 -6.34
CA GLY A 98 -6.88 -5.80 -5.28
C GLY A 98 -7.27 -6.28 -3.89
N THR A 99 -6.61 -5.71 -2.89
CA THR A 99 -6.82 -6.00 -1.45
C THR A 99 -7.42 -4.79 -0.75
N THR A 100 -7.92 -4.95 0.47
CA THR A 100 -8.27 -3.82 1.35
C THR A 100 -7.05 -3.20 2.05
N CYS A 101 -5.84 -3.71 1.78
CA CYS A 101 -4.58 -3.19 2.31
C CYS A 101 -3.79 -2.51 1.18
N LYS A 102 -3.74 -1.18 1.18
CA LYS A 102 -3.22 -0.37 0.07
C LYS A 102 -1.88 0.27 0.41
N HIS A 103 -0.92 0.15 -0.51
CA HIS A 103 0.41 0.77 -0.37
C HIS A 103 0.32 2.25 -0.74
N ILE A 104 0.64 3.12 0.22
CA ILE A 104 0.66 4.58 0.06
C ILE A 104 1.90 4.97 -0.75
N THR A 105 1.68 5.73 -1.81
CA THR A 105 2.73 6.32 -2.65
C THR A 105 2.99 7.78 -2.32
N GLN A 106 2.01 8.51 -1.76
CA GLN A 106 2.18 9.90 -1.33
C GLN A 106 1.18 10.28 -0.23
N ILE A 107 1.57 11.18 0.67
CA ILE A 107 0.68 11.81 1.66
C ILE A 107 0.81 13.33 1.57
N SER A 108 -0.33 14.00 1.59
CA SER A 108 -0.43 15.45 1.71
C SER A 108 -1.33 15.83 2.88
N VAL A 109 -0.89 16.81 3.67
CA VAL A 109 -1.66 17.41 4.78
C VAL A 109 -1.79 18.90 4.50
N ASP A 110 -3.01 19.42 4.51
CA ASP A 110 -3.30 20.83 4.19
C ASP A 110 -2.65 21.30 2.87
N GLY A 111 -2.63 20.42 1.86
CA GLY A 111 -2.04 20.68 0.54
C GLY A 111 -0.50 20.68 0.51
N LYS A 112 0.17 20.39 1.63
CA LYS A 112 1.62 20.21 1.69
C LYS A 112 1.96 18.72 1.65
N GLU A 113 2.83 18.34 0.73
CA GLU A 113 3.39 17.01 0.67
C GLU A 113 4.25 16.74 1.90
N VAL A 114 3.97 15.66 2.62
CA VAL A 114 4.75 15.19 3.78
C VAL A 114 5.48 13.89 3.49
N TYR A 115 5.07 13.18 2.43
CA TYR A 115 5.65 11.93 1.99
C TYR A 115 5.37 11.72 0.51
N SER A 116 6.36 11.22 -0.24
CA SER A 116 6.20 10.83 -1.64
C SER A 116 7.22 9.78 -2.06
N GLU A 117 6.78 8.81 -2.84
CA GLU A 117 7.61 7.86 -3.60
C GLU A 117 7.71 8.24 -5.08
N PHE A 118 7.01 9.29 -5.50
CA PHE A 118 7.14 9.82 -6.85
C PHE A 118 8.56 10.38 -7.01
N LYS A 119 9.22 9.99 -8.10
CA LYS A 119 10.54 10.50 -8.48
C LYS A 119 10.41 11.60 -9.51
#